data_AF-A0A3C0IWU6-F1
#
_entry.id   AF-A0A3C0IWU6-F1
#
_cell.length_a   1.000
_cell.length_b   1.000
_cell.length_c   1.000
_cell.angle_alpha   90.00
_cell.angle_beta   90.00
_cell.angle_gamma   90.00
#
_symmetry.space_group_name_H-M   'P 1'
#
loop_
_entity.id
_entity.type
_entity.pdbx_description
1 polymer ?
#
loop_
_entity_poly.entity_id
_entity_poly.type
_entity_poly.pdbx_seq_one_letter_code
_entity_poly.pdbx_strand_id
1 'polypeptide(L)'
;MLNQRIRGLATYRTAFFLPYVTPVVAISIVWTWIYKEDSAGMLNAVLSWFGIGPQAWLLDPRWAMFALCLMSVWRHLGYNVVIFLAGLQNIPAEYYEAAEIDGASGWAMFSKITWPLLSPTTYFITMISIIGSFQVFTQVYVLWPSALGGPLGTTRVVVKYLYDMAWGSYKFGYASAIGYTLFAIIFVLTLIQRNVAGRRVHYQ
;
A
#
# COMPACT_ATOMS: atom_id res chain seq x y z
N MET A 1 6.55 29.74 -9.93
CA MET A 1 7.56 29.68 -8.83
C MET A 1 7.55 28.37 -8.02
N LEU A 2 8.11 27.24 -8.51
CA LEU A 2 8.13 25.96 -7.76
C LEU A 2 9.43 25.14 -7.90
N ASN A 3 10.55 25.80 -8.24
CA ASN A 3 11.89 25.28 -8.00
C ASN A 3 12.39 25.61 -6.58
N GLN A 4 11.48 25.71 -5.61
CA GLN A 4 11.89 25.71 -4.21
C GLN A 4 12.26 24.29 -3.86
N ARG A 5 13.55 23.98 -3.93
CA ARG A 5 14.16 22.88 -3.20
C ARG A 5 13.63 22.94 -1.77
N ILE A 6 12.61 22.13 -1.47
CA ILE A 6 12.02 22.10 -0.14
C ILE A 6 13.17 21.79 0.81
N ARG A 7 13.58 22.75 1.63
CA ARG A 7 14.66 22.54 2.61
C ARG A 7 14.21 21.39 3.51
N GLY A 8 14.96 20.29 3.50
CA GLY A 8 14.59 19.04 4.20
C GLY A 8 13.97 17.95 3.33
N LEU A 9 13.92 18.09 1.99
CA LEU A 9 13.40 17.06 1.08
C LEU A 9 14.16 15.72 1.24
N ALA A 10 15.47 15.76 1.48
CA ALA A 10 16.28 14.57 1.75
C ALA A 10 15.84 13.89 3.06
N THR A 11 15.67 14.66 4.14
CA THR A 11 15.20 14.15 5.44
C THR A 11 13.78 13.58 5.35
N TYR A 12 12.90 14.24 4.60
CA TYR A 12 11.54 13.77 4.34
C TYR A 12 11.58 12.47 3.53
N ARG A 13 12.34 12.39 2.44
CA ARG A 13 12.51 11.15 1.67
C ARG A 13 13.04 10.02 2.54
N THR A 14 14.01 10.26 3.42
CA THR A 14 14.54 9.24 4.33
C THR A 14 13.49 8.77 5.35
N ALA A 15 12.76 9.69 5.98
CA ALA A 15 11.72 9.36 6.95
C ALA A 15 10.58 8.54 6.33
N PHE A 16 10.14 8.90 5.12
CA PHE A 16 9.09 8.18 4.41
C PHE A 16 9.58 6.87 3.78
N PHE A 17 10.85 6.75 3.43
CA PHE A 17 11.40 5.53 2.84
C PHE A 17 11.73 4.46 3.90
N LEU A 18 12.01 4.87 5.14
CA LEU A 18 12.39 3.98 6.24
C LEU A 18 11.42 2.80 6.47
N PRO A 19 10.07 2.99 6.49
CA PRO A 19 9.11 1.89 6.62
C PRO A 19 9.17 0.88 5.49
N TYR A 20 9.61 1.28 4.29
CA TYR A 20 9.65 0.37 3.16
C TYR A 20 10.86 -0.57 3.21
N VAL A 21 12.01 -0.06 3.66
CA VAL A 21 13.28 -0.83 3.74
C VAL A 21 13.33 -1.71 4.99
N THR A 22 12.54 -1.39 6.00
CA THR A 22 12.52 -2.15 7.26
C THR A 22 11.88 -3.53 7.04
N PRO A 23 12.41 -4.61 7.64
CA PRO A 23 11.83 -5.94 7.52
C PRO A 23 10.36 -5.97 7.91
N VAL A 24 9.52 -6.57 7.06
CA VAL A 24 8.06 -6.62 7.26
C VAL A 24 7.69 -7.27 8.59
N VAL A 25 8.45 -8.28 9.02
CA VAL A 25 8.24 -8.94 10.31
C VAL A 25 8.41 -7.96 11.48
N ALA A 26 9.48 -7.15 11.48
CA ALA A 26 9.74 -6.17 12.53
C ALA A 26 8.63 -5.10 12.58
N ILE A 27 8.21 -4.60 11.42
CA ILE A 27 7.08 -3.67 11.32
C ILE A 27 5.81 -4.32 11.89
N SER A 28 5.52 -5.55 11.49
CA SER A 28 4.33 -6.28 11.96
C SER A 28 4.30 -6.41 13.47
N ILE A 29 5.46 -6.71 14.10
CA ILE A 29 5.58 -6.75 15.56
C ILE A 29 5.32 -5.38 16.17
N VAL A 30 5.93 -4.30 15.67
CA VAL A 30 5.65 -2.94 16.19
C VAL A 30 4.15 -2.62 16.11
N TRP A 31 3.50 -2.99 14.99
CA TRP A 31 2.08 -2.78 14.82
C TRP A 31 1.21 -3.62 15.77
N THR A 32 1.63 -4.80 16.22
CA THR A 32 0.88 -5.52 17.28
C THR A 32 0.84 -4.74 18.59
N TRP A 33 1.89 -3.98 18.92
CA TRP A 33 1.90 -3.07 20.07
C TRP A 33 0.99 -1.86 19.86
N ILE A 34 1.01 -1.29 18.66
CA ILE A 34 0.14 -0.16 18.28
C ILE A 34 -1.34 -0.54 18.37
N TYR A 35 -1.68 -1.76 17.95
CA TYR A 35 -3.04 -2.30 17.95
C TYR A 35 -3.52 -2.87 19.29
N LYS A 36 -2.71 -2.81 20.36
CA LYS A 36 -3.13 -3.31 21.68
C LYS A 36 -4.45 -2.65 22.12
N GLU A 37 -5.31 -3.46 22.69
CA GLU A 37 -6.69 -3.07 23.04
C GLU A 37 -6.75 -2.15 24.26
N ASP A 38 -5.73 -2.22 25.11
CA ASP A 38 -5.60 -1.37 26.28
C ASP A 38 -5.19 0.07 25.90
N SER A 39 -5.36 1.00 26.84
CA SER A 39 -4.85 2.37 26.82
C SER A 39 -3.35 2.50 26.52
N ALA A 40 -2.58 1.42 26.72
CA ALA A 40 -1.18 1.33 26.31
C ALA A 40 -0.99 1.20 24.78
N GLY A 41 -2.03 0.83 24.02
CA GLY A 41 -2.00 0.79 22.56
C GLY A 41 -2.13 2.20 21.97
N MET A 42 -1.20 2.57 21.08
CA MET A 42 -1.14 3.93 20.53
C MET A 42 -2.42 4.34 19.80
N LEU A 43 -3.07 3.44 19.05
CA LEU A 43 -4.30 3.80 18.35
C LEU A 43 -5.48 4.03 19.29
N ASN A 44 -5.61 3.22 20.34
CA ASN A 44 -6.66 3.40 21.34
C ASN A 44 -6.39 4.62 22.22
N ALA A 45 -5.13 4.96 22.49
CA ALA A 45 -4.75 6.22 23.15
C ALA A 45 -5.17 7.45 22.33
N VAL A 46 -5.03 7.41 21.00
CA VAL A 46 -5.52 8.50 20.14
C VAL A 46 -7.04 8.55 20.13
N LEU A 47 -7.72 7.39 20.02
CA LEU A 47 -9.20 7.32 20.07
C LEU A 47 -9.77 7.87 21.38
N SER A 48 -9.11 7.62 22.52
CA SER A 48 -9.58 8.08 23.82
C SER A 48 -9.53 9.61 23.97
N TRP A 49 -8.61 10.30 23.28
CA TRP A 49 -8.60 11.77 23.20
C TRP A 49 -9.85 12.33 22.53
N PHE A 50 -10.47 11.56 21.65
CA PHE A 50 -11.74 11.90 21.01
C PHE A 50 -12.96 11.33 21.75
N GLY A 51 -12.77 10.75 22.94
CA GLY A 51 -13.84 10.14 23.73
C GLY A 51 -14.37 8.81 23.19
N ILE A 52 -13.66 8.18 22.26
CA ILE A 52 -14.04 6.88 21.69
C ILE A 52 -13.47 5.76 22.57
N GLY A 53 -14.32 4.79 22.94
CA GLY A 53 -13.90 3.63 23.75
C GLY A 53 -12.86 2.74 23.03
N PRO A 54 -12.09 1.94 23.79
CA PRO A 54 -11.03 1.10 23.22
C PRO A 54 -11.61 0.10 22.21
N GLN A 55 -10.93 -0.02 21.07
CA GLN A 55 -11.29 -0.96 20.01
C GLN A 55 -10.36 -2.17 20.02
N ALA A 56 -10.97 -3.34 19.83
CA ALA A 56 -10.31 -4.62 19.74
C ALA A 56 -9.79 -4.87 18.31
N TRP A 57 -8.79 -4.11 17.86
CA TRP A 57 -8.36 -4.06 16.46
C TRP A 57 -7.98 -5.42 15.87
N LEU A 58 -7.38 -6.31 16.68
CA LEU A 58 -6.93 -7.63 16.24
C LEU A 58 -7.90 -8.76 16.60
N LEU A 59 -8.79 -8.55 17.58
CA LEU A 59 -9.71 -9.58 18.07
C LEU A 59 -11.15 -9.42 17.57
N ASP A 60 -11.57 -8.20 17.18
CA ASP A 60 -12.89 -7.96 16.59
C ASP A 60 -12.86 -8.20 15.07
N PRO A 61 -13.70 -9.12 14.53
CA PRO A 61 -13.86 -9.34 13.10
C PRO A 61 -14.17 -8.07 12.29
N ARG A 62 -14.83 -7.07 12.89
CA ARG A 62 -15.19 -5.80 12.26
C ARG A 62 -13.98 -4.95 11.93
N TRP A 63 -12.96 -4.99 12.79
CA TRP A 63 -11.78 -4.12 12.72
C TRP A 63 -10.55 -4.79 12.12
N ALA A 64 -10.46 -6.13 12.17
CA ALA A 64 -9.27 -6.86 11.72
C ALA A 64 -8.85 -6.54 10.27
N MET A 65 -9.80 -6.48 9.34
CA MET A 65 -9.49 -6.12 7.95
C MET A 65 -9.02 -4.66 7.83
N PHE A 66 -9.68 -3.75 8.53
CA PHE A 66 -9.29 -2.35 8.55
C PHE A 66 -7.87 -2.17 9.12
N ALA A 67 -7.53 -2.86 10.21
CA ALA A 67 -6.19 -2.86 10.78
C ALA A 67 -5.16 -3.37 9.74
N LEU A 68 -5.42 -4.50 9.09
CA LEU A 68 -4.53 -5.02 8.05
C LEU A 68 -4.33 -4.01 6.90
N CYS A 69 -5.40 -3.38 6.43
CA CYS A 69 -5.35 -2.36 5.39
C CYS A 69 -4.56 -1.12 5.84
N LEU A 70 -4.80 -0.61 7.05
CA LEU A 70 -4.13 0.57 7.59
C LEU A 70 -2.61 0.37 7.65
N MET A 71 -2.17 -0.75 8.23
CA MET A 71 -0.76 -1.11 8.27
C MET A 71 -0.16 -1.25 6.86
N SER A 72 -0.89 -1.88 5.95
CA SER A 72 -0.45 -2.07 4.57
C SER A 72 -0.30 -0.74 3.83
N VAL A 73 -1.28 0.15 3.94
CA VAL A 73 -1.22 1.48 3.32
C VAL A 73 -0.05 2.27 3.89
N TRP A 74 0.10 2.32 5.21
CA TRP A 74 1.20 3.05 5.86
C TRP A 74 2.58 2.57 5.39
N ARG A 75 2.78 1.25 5.29
CA ARG A 75 4.06 0.68 4.82
C ARG A 75 4.38 1.04 3.37
N HIS A 76 3.38 0.99 2.48
CA HIS A 76 3.60 1.23 1.05
C HIS A 76 3.57 2.70 0.66
N LEU A 77 2.99 3.57 1.50
CA LEU A 77 2.90 5.01 1.26
C LEU A 77 4.27 5.63 0.99
N GLY A 78 5.28 5.23 1.77
CA GLY A 78 6.66 5.67 1.60
C GLY A 78 7.22 5.44 0.21
N TYR A 79 7.10 4.21 -0.28
CA TYR A 79 7.53 3.82 -1.62
C TYR A 79 6.78 4.60 -2.70
N ASN A 80 5.45 4.67 -2.59
CA ASN A 80 4.61 5.36 -3.57
C ASN A 80 4.94 6.85 -3.66
N VAL A 81 5.16 7.53 -2.53
CA VAL A 81 5.54 8.94 -2.49
C VAL A 81 6.86 9.17 -3.20
N VAL A 82 7.88 8.32 -2.98
CA VAL A 82 9.18 8.46 -3.65
C VAL A 82 9.04 8.32 -5.17
N ILE A 83 8.27 7.34 -5.64
CA ILE A 83 8.04 7.12 -7.07
C ILE A 83 7.23 8.28 -7.70
N PHE A 84 6.19 8.78 -7.01
CA PHE A 84 5.45 9.96 -7.46
C PHE A 84 6.33 11.22 -7.53
N LEU A 85 7.19 11.43 -6.54
CA LEU A 85 8.14 12.55 -6.56
C LEU A 85 9.12 12.44 -7.72
N ALA A 86 9.59 11.24 -8.05
CA ALA A 86 10.44 11.02 -9.22
C ALA A 86 9.68 11.32 -10.53
N GLY A 87 8.42 10.87 -10.63
CA GLY A 87 7.54 11.20 -11.77
C GLY A 87 7.32 12.70 -11.93
N LEU A 88 7.09 13.42 -10.83
CA LEU A 88 6.90 14.88 -10.83
C LEU A 88 8.14 15.63 -11.32
N GLN A 89 9.34 15.15 -10.96
CA GLN A 89 10.61 15.74 -11.39
C GLN A 89 10.87 15.57 -12.90
N ASN A 90 10.22 14.61 -13.56
CA ASN A 90 10.34 14.41 -15.00
C ASN A 90 9.42 15.34 -15.83
N ILE A 91 8.50 16.07 -15.18
CA ILE A 91 7.60 16.99 -15.90
C ILE A 91 8.37 18.29 -16.20
N PRO A 92 8.54 18.68 -17.48
CA PRO A 92 9.23 19.93 -17.82
C PRO A 92 8.56 21.15 -17.19
N ALA A 93 9.37 22.08 -16.68
CA ALA A 93 8.87 23.30 -16.05
C ALA A 93 8.07 24.20 -17.01
N GLU A 94 8.38 24.13 -18.31
CA GLU A 94 7.75 24.89 -19.39
C GLU A 94 6.22 24.74 -19.42
N TYR A 95 5.69 23.54 -19.12
CA TYR A 95 4.24 23.32 -19.05
C TYR A 95 3.58 24.15 -17.94
N TYR A 96 4.26 24.30 -16.80
CA TYR A 96 3.75 25.08 -15.67
C TYR A 96 3.89 26.59 -15.94
N GLU A 97 4.99 27.02 -16.55
CA GLU A 97 5.20 28.43 -16.91
C GLU A 97 4.18 28.90 -17.95
N ALA A 98 3.91 28.09 -18.98
CA ALA A 98 2.88 28.38 -19.96
C ALA A 98 1.48 28.47 -19.32
N ALA A 99 1.15 27.55 -18.42
CA ALA A 99 -0.12 27.57 -17.70
C ALA A 99 -0.28 28.78 -16.76
N GLU A 100 0.82 29.24 -16.16
CA GLU A 100 0.85 30.45 -15.33
C GLU A 100 0.61 31.71 -16.18
N ILE A 101 1.17 31.77 -17.40
CA ILE A 101 0.92 32.84 -18.38
C ILE A 101 -0.55 32.84 -18.82
N ASP A 102 -1.13 31.66 -19.05
CA ASP A 102 -2.55 31.49 -19.41
C ASP A 102 -3.53 31.72 -18.23
N GLY A 103 -3.03 32.06 -17.04
CA GLY A 103 -3.85 32.34 -15.86
C GLY A 103 -4.49 31.10 -15.23
N ALA A 104 -3.95 29.91 -15.44
CA ALA A 104 -4.47 28.67 -14.88
C ALA A 104 -4.35 28.64 -13.35
N SER A 105 -5.43 28.25 -12.67
CA SER A 105 -5.42 28.05 -11.21
C SER A 105 -4.67 26.77 -10.81
N GLY A 106 -4.24 26.65 -9.55
CA GLY A 106 -3.51 25.48 -9.05
C GLY A 106 -4.23 24.14 -9.27
N TRP A 107 -5.57 24.12 -9.14
CA TRP A 107 -6.37 22.92 -9.43
C TRP A 107 -6.46 22.61 -10.93
N ALA A 108 -6.54 23.64 -11.78
CA ALA A 108 -6.50 23.48 -13.22
C ALA A 108 -5.14 22.88 -13.67
N MET A 109 -4.03 23.42 -13.14
CA MET A 109 -2.70 22.87 -13.39
C MET A 109 -2.58 21.40 -12.92
N PHE A 110 -3.04 21.08 -11.71
CA PHE A 110 -3.00 19.71 -11.22
C PHE A 110 -3.80 18.74 -12.10
N SER A 111 -5.06 19.07 -12.39
CA SER A 111 -5.97 18.15 -13.10
C SER A 111 -5.68 18.03 -14.61
N LYS A 112 -5.16 19.09 -15.24
CA LYS A 112 -4.92 19.13 -16.70
C LYS A 112 -3.47 18.87 -17.11
N ILE A 113 -2.50 19.11 -16.22
CA ILE A 113 -1.07 18.99 -16.55
C ILE A 113 -0.47 17.88 -15.69
N THR A 114 -0.47 18.05 -14.36
CA THR A 114 0.24 17.14 -13.46
C THR A 114 -0.34 15.73 -13.49
N TRP A 115 -1.65 15.57 -13.31
CA TRP A 115 -2.29 14.25 -13.23
C TRP A 115 -2.19 13.46 -14.56
N PRO A 116 -2.44 14.06 -15.74
CA PRO A 116 -2.23 13.36 -17.02
C PRO A 116 -0.77 12.99 -17.29
N LEU A 117 0.19 13.87 -17.00
CA LEU A 117 1.61 13.60 -17.21
C LEU A 117 2.19 12.61 -16.19
N LEU A 118 1.59 12.48 -15.01
CA LEU A 118 1.88 11.41 -14.05
C LEU A 118 1.20 10.08 -14.38
N SER A 119 0.43 9.97 -15.47
CA SER A 119 -0.25 8.73 -15.83
C SER A 119 0.68 7.51 -15.96
N PRO A 120 1.92 7.59 -16.50
CA PRO A 120 2.82 6.43 -16.54
C PRO A 120 3.25 5.99 -15.14
N THR A 121 3.56 6.94 -14.27
CA THR A 121 3.96 6.69 -12.87
C THR A 121 2.81 6.09 -12.08
N THR A 122 1.61 6.64 -12.23
CA THR A 122 0.39 6.15 -11.58
C THR A 122 0.08 4.73 -12.03
N TYR A 123 0.14 4.46 -13.34
CA TYR A 123 -0.05 3.13 -13.90
C TYR A 123 0.92 2.11 -13.29
N PHE A 124 2.21 2.42 -13.24
CA PHE A 124 3.24 1.56 -12.67
C PHE A 124 2.97 1.25 -11.18
N ILE A 125 2.70 2.28 -10.37
CA ILE A 125 2.40 2.12 -8.94
C ILE A 125 1.14 1.28 -8.75
N THR A 126 0.06 1.54 -9.50
CA THR A 126 -1.18 0.76 -9.39
C THR A 126 -0.94 -0.70 -9.78
N MET A 127 -0.13 -0.97 -10.80
CA MET A 127 0.19 -2.33 -11.23
C MET A 127 0.92 -3.11 -10.14
N ILE A 128 1.99 -2.54 -9.59
CA ILE A 128 2.74 -3.18 -8.51
C ILE A 128 1.87 -3.32 -7.25
N SER A 129 1.06 -2.31 -6.94
CA SER A 129 0.18 -2.35 -5.76
C SER A 129 -0.84 -3.48 -5.84
N ILE A 130 -1.48 -3.69 -7.00
CA ILE A 130 -2.43 -4.79 -7.19
C ILE A 130 -1.73 -6.13 -7.01
N ILE A 131 -0.59 -6.34 -7.69
CA ILE A 131 0.20 -7.58 -7.56
C ILE A 131 0.55 -7.82 -6.08
N GLY A 132 1.07 -6.79 -5.40
CA GLY A 132 1.44 -6.83 -4.00
C GLY A 132 0.27 -7.15 -3.06
N SER A 133 -0.93 -6.60 -3.30
CA SER A 133 -2.12 -6.87 -2.51
C SER A 133 -2.53 -8.35 -2.54
N PHE A 134 -2.40 -9.02 -3.68
CA PHE A 134 -2.67 -10.47 -3.79
C PHE A 134 -1.59 -11.33 -3.13
N GLN A 135 -0.39 -10.78 -2.95
CA GLN A 135 0.77 -11.46 -2.36
C GLN A 135 0.98 -11.15 -0.87
N VAL A 136 0.06 -10.43 -0.22
CA VAL A 136 0.15 -10.14 1.22
C VAL A 136 0.18 -11.47 1.99
N PHE A 137 1.22 -11.66 2.81
CA PHE A 137 1.39 -12.85 3.64
C PHE A 137 1.98 -12.51 5.00
N THR A 138 3.19 -11.93 5.01
CA THR A 138 3.98 -11.76 6.23
C THR A 138 3.24 -10.97 7.30
N GLN A 139 2.52 -9.92 6.91
CA GLN A 139 1.72 -9.10 7.83
C GLN A 139 0.61 -9.93 8.48
N VAL A 140 -0.15 -10.69 7.67
CA VAL A 140 -1.22 -11.56 8.16
C VAL A 140 -0.67 -12.64 9.08
N TYR A 141 0.44 -13.28 8.69
CA TYR A 141 1.08 -14.35 9.47
C TYR A 141 1.59 -13.86 10.83
N VAL A 142 2.19 -12.66 10.90
CA VAL A 142 2.71 -12.12 12.16
C VAL A 142 1.61 -11.56 13.05
N LEU A 143 0.63 -10.86 12.47
CA LEU A 143 -0.52 -10.33 13.24
C LEU A 143 -1.41 -11.46 13.75
N TRP A 144 -1.63 -12.50 12.93
CA TRP A 144 -2.43 -13.66 13.27
C TRP A 144 -1.74 -14.96 12.84
N PRO A 145 -0.98 -15.58 13.76
CA PRO A 145 -0.29 -16.84 13.50
C PRO A 145 -1.25 -18.02 13.22
N SER A 146 -2.53 -17.89 13.58
CA SER A 146 -3.53 -18.94 13.40
C SER A 146 -3.75 -19.29 11.92
N ALA A 147 -4.17 -20.53 11.62
CA ALA A 147 -4.47 -20.99 10.27
C ALA A 147 -5.65 -20.26 9.60
N LEU A 148 -6.52 -19.64 10.40
CA LEU A 148 -7.66 -18.88 9.92
C LEU A 148 -7.28 -17.44 9.55
N GLY A 149 -6.12 -16.95 10.00
CA GLY A 149 -5.80 -15.53 9.99
C GLY A 149 -6.54 -14.83 11.14
N GLY A 150 -7.12 -13.68 10.84
CA GLY A 150 -7.86 -12.85 11.80
C GLY A 150 -9.13 -13.51 12.36
N PRO A 151 -9.82 -12.82 13.28
CA PRO A 151 -11.02 -13.31 13.95
C PRO A 151 -12.06 -13.83 12.96
N LEU A 152 -12.60 -15.03 13.20
CA LEU A 152 -13.56 -15.71 12.32
C LEU A 152 -13.06 -15.90 10.86
N GLY A 153 -11.76 -15.78 10.61
CA GLY A 153 -11.17 -15.93 9.28
C GLY A 153 -11.35 -14.71 8.36
N THR A 154 -11.69 -13.53 8.91
CA THR A 154 -11.97 -12.32 8.11
C THR A 154 -10.77 -11.82 7.31
N THR A 155 -9.54 -12.07 7.76
CA THR A 155 -8.31 -11.64 7.07
C THR A 155 -7.56 -12.80 6.41
N ARG A 156 -8.26 -13.90 6.09
CA ARG A 156 -7.64 -15.05 5.44
C ARG A 156 -7.29 -14.74 3.98
N VAL A 157 -6.00 -14.64 3.69
CA VAL A 157 -5.46 -14.40 2.34
C VAL A 157 -5.00 -15.70 1.67
N VAL A 158 -4.97 -15.70 0.33
CA VAL A 158 -4.64 -16.90 -0.49
C VAL A 158 -3.25 -17.44 -0.14
N VAL A 159 -2.26 -16.57 0.03
CA VAL A 159 -0.89 -16.99 0.35
C VAL A 159 -0.80 -17.63 1.75
N LYS A 160 -1.61 -17.16 2.72
CA LYS A 160 -1.71 -17.79 4.04
C LYS A 160 -2.33 -19.17 3.95
N TYR A 161 -3.40 -19.32 3.16
CA TYR A 161 -4.02 -20.61 2.89
C TYR A 161 -3.05 -21.60 2.22
N LEU A 162 -2.27 -21.14 1.24
CA LEU A 162 -1.21 -21.91 0.61
C LEU A 162 -0.19 -22.39 1.65
N TYR A 163 0.29 -21.47 2.50
CA TYR A 163 1.25 -21.78 3.56
C TYR A 163 0.71 -22.84 4.52
N ASP A 164 -0.54 -22.71 4.96
CA ASP A 164 -1.17 -23.67 5.89
C ASP A 164 -1.34 -25.06 5.24
N MET A 165 -1.62 -25.12 3.94
CA MET A 165 -1.70 -26.39 3.21
C MET A 165 -0.33 -27.05 3.08
N ALA A 166 0.72 -26.27 2.80
CA ALA A 166 2.08 -26.77 2.67
C ALA A 166 2.68 -27.22 4.02
N TRP A 167 2.59 -26.36 5.04
CA TRP A 167 3.32 -26.53 6.29
C TRP A 167 2.47 -26.97 7.48
N GLY A 168 1.17 -26.69 7.47
CA GLY A 168 0.26 -27.17 8.51
C GLY A 168 -0.31 -28.56 8.19
N SER A 169 -0.73 -28.78 6.94
CA SER A 169 -1.34 -30.05 6.50
C SER A 169 -0.40 -30.97 5.72
N TYR A 170 0.83 -30.53 5.42
CA TYR A 170 1.81 -31.27 4.59
C TYR A 170 1.30 -31.68 3.20
N LYS A 171 0.30 -30.97 2.67
CA LYS A 171 -0.30 -31.20 1.34
C LYS A 171 0.41 -30.35 0.28
N PHE A 172 1.70 -30.63 0.07
CA PHE A 172 2.53 -29.85 -0.86
C PHE A 172 1.98 -29.79 -2.29
N GLY A 173 1.48 -30.91 -2.83
CA GLY A 173 0.89 -30.92 -4.18
C GLY A 173 -0.33 -29.99 -4.31
N TYR A 174 -1.18 -29.95 -3.28
CA TYR A 174 -2.32 -29.04 -3.25
C TYR A 174 -1.88 -27.58 -3.08
N ALA A 175 -0.89 -27.33 -2.22
CA ALA A 175 -0.30 -26.00 -2.06
C ALA A 175 0.32 -25.47 -3.35
N SER A 176 1.00 -26.32 -4.12
CA SER A 176 1.52 -25.96 -5.45
C SER A 176 0.41 -25.59 -6.43
N ALA A 177 -0.71 -26.32 -6.44
CA ALA A 177 -1.87 -25.99 -7.27
C ALA A 177 -2.48 -24.63 -6.92
N ILE A 178 -2.57 -24.29 -5.63
CA ILE A 178 -2.99 -22.96 -5.18
C ILE A 178 -2.01 -21.90 -5.71
N GLY A 179 -0.70 -22.15 -5.62
CA GLY A 179 0.34 -21.24 -6.11
C GLY A 179 0.21 -20.93 -7.61
N TYR A 180 0.04 -21.95 -8.44
CA TYR A 180 -0.16 -21.78 -9.88
C TYR A 180 -1.49 -21.07 -10.20
N THR A 181 -2.54 -21.35 -9.44
CA THR A 181 -3.83 -20.67 -9.60
C THR A 181 -3.71 -19.17 -9.27
N LEU A 182 -3.05 -18.84 -8.16
CA LEU A 182 -2.79 -17.45 -7.78
C LEU A 182 -1.94 -16.73 -8.83
N PHE A 183 -0.90 -17.39 -9.35
CA PHE A 183 -0.10 -16.86 -10.45
C PHE A 183 -0.95 -16.55 -11.68
N ALA A 184 -1.81 -17.48 -12.10
CA ALA A 184 -2.70 -17.28 -13.25
C ALA A 184 -3.65 -16.10 -13.04
N ILE A 185 -4.22 -15.96 -11.83
CA ILE A 185 -5.09 -14.82 -11.48
C ILE A 185 -4.33 -13.50 -11.59
N ILE A 186 -3.16 -13.41 -10.95
CA ILE A 186 -2.33 -12.20 -11.00
C ILE A 186 -1.93 -11.88 -12.45
N PHE A 187 -1.52 -12.88 -13.23
CA PHE A 187 -1.13 -12.71 -14.62
C PHE A 187 -2.27 -12.17 -15.49
N VAL A 188 -3.48 -12.75 -15.37
CA VAL A 188 -4.67 -12.28 -16.10
C VAL A 188 -5.02 -10.85 -15.69
N LEU A 189 -4.99 -10.53 -14.39
CA LEU A 189 -5.24 -9.17 -13.92
C LEU A 189 -4.22 -8.18 -14.46
N THR A 190 -2.93 -8.54 -14.47
CA THR A 190 -1.86 -7.71 -15.06
C THR A 190 -2.08 -7.50 -16.57
N LEU A 191 -2.51 -8.53 -17.31
CA LEU A 191 -2.84 -8.39 -18.73
C LEU A 191 -4.05 -7.48 -18.97
N ILE A 192 -5.10 -7.60 -18.16
CA ILE A 192 -6.26 -6.71 -18.21
C ILE A 192 -5.83 -5.27 -17.94
N GLN A 193 -5.06 -5.06 -16.88
CA GLN A 193 -4.56 -3.73 -16.51
C GLN A 193 -3.69 -3.12 -17.62
N ARG A 194 -2.81 -3.93 -18.24
CA ARG A 194 -2.00 -3.50 -19.38
C ARG A 194 -2.86 -3.05 -20.56
N ASN A 195 -3.91 -3.80 -20.90
CA ASN A 195 -4.78 -3.47 -22.03
C ASN A 195 -5.66 -2.24 -21.77
N VAL A 196 -6.17 -2.07 -20.55
CA VAL A 196 -7.08 -0.96 -20.20
C VAL A 196 -6.32 0.33 -19.93
N ALA A 197 -5.27 0.26 -19.11
CA ALA A 197 -4.55 1.44 -18.67
C ALA A 197 -3.40 1.79 -19.62
N GLY A 198 -2.74 0.83 -20.27
CA GLY A 198 -1.70 1.10 -21.26
C GLY A 198 -2.17 1.93 -22.46
N ARG A 199 -3.47 1.89 -22.80
CA ARG A 199 -4.07 2.74 -23.85
C ARG A 199 -4.26 4.21 -23.44
N ARG A 200 -4.17 4.53 -22.15
CA ARG A 200 -4.39 5.87 -21.60
C ARG A 200 -3.10 6.53 -21.10
N VAL A 201 -1.97 5.82 -21.17
CA VAL A 201 -0.66 6.35 -20.77
C VAL A 201 -0.12 7.21 -21.90
N HIS A 202 0.03 8.51 -21.63
CA HIS A 202 0.71 9.41 -22.55
C HIS A 202 2.21 9.27 -22.26
N TYR A 203 2.88 8.49 -23.11
CA TYR A 203 4.34 8.50 -23.16
C TYR A 203 4.75 9.81 -23.84
N GLN A 204 5.70 10.53 -23.23
CA GLN A 204 6.44 11.57 -23.93
C GLN A 204 7.37 10.94 -24.97
#